data_AF-A0A3B0M037-F1
#
_entry.id   AF-A0A3B0M037-F1
#
_cell.length_a   1.000
_cell.length_b   1.000
_cell.length_c   1.000
_cell.angle_alpha   90.00
_cell.angle_beta   90.00
_cell.angle_gamma   90.00
#
_symmetry.space_group_name_H-M   'P 1'
#
loop_
_entity.id
_entity.type
_entity.pdbx_description
1 polymer ?
#
loop_
_entity_poly.entity_id
_entity_poly.type
_entity_poly.pdbx_seq_one_letter_code
_entity_poly.pdbx_strand_id
1 'polypeptide(L)' 'MKANNLSNLLSPAAMVQLADNTGVYKVNKHPQITYLSAITAGIFISIAFVFYITVTTGIATVPFQLAKLAGGLCFSLD' A
#
# COMPACT_ATOMS: atom_id res chain seq x y z
N MET A 1 -22.62 10.73 8.21
CA MET A 1 -21.39 11.31 7.60
C MET A 1 -20.58 11.93 8.72
N LYS A 2 -19.43 11.35 9.10
CA LYS A 2 -18.58 11.91 10.16
C LYS A 2 -17.52 12.78 9.51
N ALA A 3 -17.57 14.08 9.80
CA ALA A 3 -16.67 15.09 9.25
C ALA A 3 -15.21 14.80 9.64
N ASN A 4 -14.32 14.91 8.65
CA ASN A 4 -12.88 14.78 8.79
C ASN A 4 -12.31 15.99 9.55
N ASN A 5 -12.09 15.83 10.86
CA ASN A 5 -11.26 16.75 11.63
C ASN A 5 -9.82 16.20 11.63
N LEU A 6 -8.81 17.08 11.49
CA LEU A 6 -7.38 16.76 11.62
C LEU A 6 -7.01 16.09 12.97
N SER A 7 -7.93 16.11 13.93
CA SER A 7 -7.84 15.45 15.23
C SER A 7 -8.31 13.99 15.25
N ASN A 8 -8.62 13.37 14.11
CA ASN A 8 -8.98 11.94 14.03
C ASN A 8 -7.74 11.00 14.01
N LEU A 9 -6.56 11.53 14.36
CA LEU A 9 -5.34 10.77 14.52
C LEU A 9 -5.27 10.21 15.95
N LEU A 10 -4.96 8.92 16.07
CA LEU A 10 -4.74 8.32 17.38
C LEU A 10 -3.51 8.94 18.03
N SER A 11 -3.54 9.10 19.36
CA SER A 11 -2.32 9.41 20.11
C SER A 11 -1.29 8.30 19.93
N PRO A 12 0.02 8.57 20.08
CA PRO A 12 1.05 7.54 19.95
C PRO A 12 0.78 6.29 20.81
N ALA A 13 0.35 6.49 22.07
CA ALA A 13 -0.02 5.41 22.96
C ALA A 13 -1.22 4.58 22.44
N ALA A 14 -2.25 5.24 21.93
CA ALA A 14 -3.41 4.56 21.36
C ALA A 14 -3.08 3.84 20.03
N MET A 15 -2.15 4.38 19.23
CA MET A 15 -1.67 3.74 18.01
C MET A 15 -0.88 2.46 18.31
N VAL A 16 -0.03 2.47 19.33
CA VAL A 16 0.70 1.27 19.78
C VAL A 16 -0.26 0.17 20.19
N GLN A 17 -1.27 0.51 21.02
CA GLN A 17 -2.28 -0.46 21.43
C GLN A 17 -3.08 -1.03 20.24
N LEU A 18 -3.41 -0.19 19.25
CA LEU A 18 -4.07 -0.63 18.02
C LEU A 18 -3.18 -1.57 17.18
N ALA A 19 -1.89 -1.27 17.07
CA ALA A 19 -0.93 -2.08 16.33
C ALA A 19 -0.77 -3.47 16.97
N ASP A 20 -0.64 -3.54 18.29
CA ASP A 20 -0.54 -4.80 19.04
C ASP A 20 -1.80 -5.65 18.86
N ASN A 21 -2.97 -5.06 19.05
CA ASN A 21 -4.26 -5.75 18.86
C ASN A 21 -4.41 -6.26 17.42
N THR A 22 -3.98 -5.48 16.44
CA THR A 22 -3.99 -5.87 15.01
C THR A 22 -3.02 -7.02 14.75
N GLY A 23 -1.83 -7.01 15.38
CA GLY A 23 -0.86 -8.09 15.29
C GLY A 23 -1.41 -9.41 15.83
N VAL A 24 -1.94 -9.40 17.05
CA VAL A 24 -2.57 -10.57 17.68
C VAL A 24 -3.72 -11.09 16.82
N TYR A 25 -4.56 -10.19 16.28
CA TYR A 25 -5.65 -10.59 15.38
C TYR A 25 -5.13 -11.26 14.10
N LYS A 26 -4.11 -10.70 13.44
CA LYS A 26 -3.56 -11.27 12.19
C LYS A 26 -2.96 -12.65 12.40
N VAL A 27 -2.30 -12.90 13.54
CA VAL A 27 -1.71 -14.21 13.87
C VAL A 27 -2.78 -15.26 14.15
N ASN A 28 -3.88 -14.87 14.81
CA ASN A 28 -4.98 -15.79 15.14
C ASN A 28 -6.04 -15.91 14.04
N LYS A 29 -5.89 -15.18 12.92
CA LYS A 29 -6.84 -15.19 11.81
C LYS A 29 -6.84 -16.56 11.12
N HIS A 30 -8.03 -17.00 10.70
CA HIS A 30 -8.18 -18.31 10.05
C HIS A 30 -7.22 -18.47 8.86
N PRO A 31 -6.38 -19.52 8.81
CA PRO A 31 -5.30 -19.64 7.81
C PRO A 31 -5.78 -19.52 6.37
N GLN A 32 -6.93 -20.11 6.04
CA GLN A 32 -7.50 -20.03 4.67
C GLN A 32 -7.76 -18.58 4.24
N ILE A 33 -8.28 -17.74 5.14
CA ILE A 33 -8.55 -16.32 4.85
C ILE A 33 -7.24 -15.54 4.75
N THR A 34 -6.25 -15.89 5.58
CA THR A 34 -4.91 -15.30 5.53
C THR A 34 -4.21 -15.60 4.20
N TYR A 35 -4.27 -16.85 3.72
CA TYR A 35 -3.70 -17.22 2.43
C TYR A 35 -4.38 -16.52 1.26
N LEU A 36 -5.72 -16.49 1.23
CA LEU A 36 -6.46 -15.76 0.19
C LEU A 36 -6.11 -14.27 0.23
N SER A 37 -6.06 -13.66 1.41
CA SER A 37 -5.67 -12.25 1.57
C SER A 37 -4.24 -11.99 1.10
N ALA A 38 -3.31 -12.91 1.33
CA ALA A 38 -1.92 -12.77 0.89
C ALA A 38 -1.80 -12.86 -0.64
N ILE A 39 -2.52 -13.79 -1.26
CA ILE A 39 -2.57 -13.92 -2.73
C ILE A 39 -3.15 -12.65 -3.36
N THR A 40 -4.29 -12.16 -2.85
CA THR A 40 -4.92 -10.93 -3.35
C THR A 40 -4.01 -9.71 -3.17
N ALA A 41 -3.30 -9.59 -2.05
CA ALA A 41 -2.30 -8.54 -1.88
C ALA A 41 -1.16 -8.64 -2.90
N GLY A 42 -0.68 -9.86 -3.19
CA GLY A 42 0.32 -10.09 -4.23
C GLY A 42 -0.15 -9.71 -5.63
N ILE A 43 -1.42 -9.96 -5.95
CA ILE A 43 -2.03 -9.55 -7.22
C ILE A 43 -2.01 -8.03 -7.37
N PHE A 44 -2.41 -7.29 -6.34
CA PHE A 44 -2.40 -5.81 -6.39
C PHE A 44 -0.99 -5.24 -6.57
N ILE A 45 0.00 -5.75 -5.83
CA ILE A 45 1.40 -5.31 -6.01
C ILE A 45 1.94 -5.66 -7.40
N SER A 46 1.51 -6.79 -7.98
CA SER A 46 1.90 -7.16 -9.35
C SER A 46 1.32 -6.20 -10.37
N ILE A 47 0.06 -5.78 -10.21
CA ILE A 47 -0.58 -4.77 -11.08
C ILE A 47 0.14 -3.42 -10.97
N ALA A 48 0.48 -2.99 -9.75
CA ALA A 48 1.25 -1.77 -9.51
C ALA A 48 2.59 -1.77 -10.28
N PHE A 49 3.28 -2.91 -10.29
CA PHE A 49 4.52 -3.07 -11.05
C PHE A 49 4.31 -3.07 -12.57
N VAL A 50 3.24 -3.70 -13.06
CA VAL A 50 2.89 -3.62 -14.49
C VAL A 50 2.68 -2.16 -14.90
N PHE A 51 2.00 -1.36 -14.08
CA PHE A 51 1.79 0.06 -14.36
C PHE A 51 3.10 0.85 -14.31
N TYR A 52 3.93 0.62 -13.28
CA TYR A 52 5.26 1.22 -13.18
C TYR A 52 6.09 0.98 -14.44
N ILE A 53 6.18 -0.27 -14.90
CA ILE A 53 6.97 -0.63 -16.09
C ILE A 53 6.36 -0.02 -17.35
N THR A 54 5.04 -0.02 -17.48
CA THR A 54 4.34 0.60 -18.62
C THR A 54 4.67 2.08 -18.76
N VAL A 55 4.73 2.80 -17.64
CA VAL A 55 5.02 4.25 -17.62
C VAL A 55 6.50 4.55 -17.79
N THR A 56 7.38 3.63 -17.37
CA THR A 56 8.84 3.85 -17.39
C THR A 56 9.56 3.23 -18.59
N THR A 57 8.88 2.47 -19.43
CA THR A 57 9.45 1.88 -20.65
C THR A 57 9.45 2.89 -21.79
N GLY A 58 10.58 3.00 -22.52
CA GLY A 58 10.67 3.82 -23.73
C GLY A 58 10.90 5.32 -23.50
N ILE A 59 11.01 5.78 -22.25
CA ILE A 59 11.19 7.20 -21.90
C ILE A 59 12.66 7.63 -21.77
N ALA A 60 13.54 7.14 -22.65
CA ALA A 60 14.98 7.42 -22.61
C ALA A 60 15.35 8.91 -22.74
N THR A 61 14.45 9.73 -23.28
CA THR A 61 14.60 11.18 -23.44
C THR A 61 14.10 11.98 -22.24
N VAL A 62 13.42 11.34 -21.28
CA VAL A 62 12.92 11.98 -20.05
C VAL A 62 14.03 11.97 -19.00
N PRO A 63 14.23 13.06 -18.24
CA PRO A 63 15.18 13.08 -17.13
C PRO A 63 14.93 11.93 -16.15
N PHE A 64 15.99 11.25 -15.74
CA PHE A 64 15.92 10.05 -14.89
C PHE A 64 15.05 10.23 -13.64
N GLN A 65 15.15 11.38 -12.97
CA GLN A 65 14.38 11.68 -11.76
C GLN A 65 12.88 11.80 -12.06
N LEU A 66 12.53 12.42 -13.20
CA LEU A 66 11.14 12.57 -13.60
C LEU A 66 10.55 11.23 -14.04
N ALA A 67 11.33 10.40 -14.72
CA ALA A 67 10.97 9.02 -15.04
C ALA A 67 10.66 8.20 -13.77
N LYS A 68 11.51 8.30 -12.74
CA LYS A 68 11.31 7.61 -11.46
C LYS A 68 10.15 8.17 -10.65
N LEU A 69 9.94 9.50 -10.68
CA LEU A 69 8.80 10.14 -10.04
C LEU A 69 7.49 9.68 -10.66
N ALA A 70 7.38 9.72 -12.00
CA ALA A 70 6.19 9.28 -12.71
C ALA A 70 5.88 7.81 -12.44
N GLY A 71 6.89 6.94 -12.52
CA GLY A 71 6.74 5.53 -12.15
C GLY A 71 6.28 5.34 -10.69
N GLY A 72 6.89 6.07 -9.74
CA GLY A 72 6.53 5.99 -8.32
C GLY A 72 5.10 6.46 -8.03
N LEU A 73 4.63 7.51 -8.71
CA LEU A 73 3.24 7.96 -8.63
C LEU A 73 2.28 6.89 -9.16
N CYS A 74 2.60 6.27 -10.29
CA CYS A 74 1.79 5.19 -10.85
C CYS A 74 1.78 3.93 -9.98
N PHE A 75 2.91 3.60 -9.33
CA PHE A 75 2.98 2.48 -8.39
C PHE A 75 2.14 2.72 -7.13
N SER A 76 2.00 3.96 -6.66
CA SER A 76 1.28 4.31 -5.42
C SER A 76 -0.25 4.34 -5.54
N LEU A 77 -0.78 4.21 -6.76
CA LEU A 77 -2.23 4.24 -7.01
C LEU A 77 -2.91 2.93 -6.60
N ASP A 78 -2.17 1.82 -6.64
CA ASP A 78 -2.56 0.49 -6.14
C ASP A 78 -2.06 0.26 -4.70
#